data_AF-E8Z720-F1
#
_entry.id   AF-E8Z720-F1
#
_cell.length_a   1.000
_cell.length_b   1.000
_cell.length_c   1.000
_cell.angle_alpha   90.00
_cell.angle_beta   90.00
_cell.angle_gamma   90.00
#
_symmetry.space_group_name_H-M   'P 1'
#
loop_
_entity.id
_entity.type
_entity.pdbx_description
1 polymer ?
#
loop_
_entity_poly.entity_id
_entity_poly.type
_entity_poly.pdbx_seq_one_letter_code
_entity_poly.pdbx_strand_id
1 'polypeptide(L)'
;TTRQRLTKIGRVRNAERSLGCFRPSYLNWLGPEPKPRADKHDVKKGYTKHNWDGHRFPLRFARLAASRLLNFGRDGTSLQEYAIVVLCGRNVAAAFGLKLRPFVPWAEERDGVRYLVMPHPSGVSHLWNDAVCRHRAIAAFRAALEVAGLQPPTAAPSPPLALPQNLPATEKLRRKRRRKCDEGSGAADPQAKVPS
;
A
#
# COMPACT_ATOMS: atom_id res chain seq x y z
N THR A 1 18.20 -7.37 9.70
CA THR A 1 18.22 -5.91 10.02
C THR A 1 17.40 -5.14 9.01
N THR A 2 16.65 -4.11 9.44
CA THR A 2 15.65 -3.32 8.68
C THR A 2 16.17 -2.73 7.36
N ARG A 3 17.50 -2.57 7.21
CA ARG A 3 18.18 -2.11 5.98
C ARG A 3 18.18 -3.14 4.84
N GLN A 4 18.23 -4.44 5.13
CA GLN A 4 18.36 -5.50 4.11
C GLN A 4 17.07 -5.78 3.31
N ARG A 5 15.90 -5.31 3.79
CA ARG A 5 14.60 -5.59 3.14
C ARG A 5 14.17 -4.52 2.13
N LEU A 6 14.59 -3.26 2.31
CA LEU A 6 14.38 -2.20 1.32
C LEU A 6 15.11 -2.48 0.00
N THR A 7 16.36 -2.95 0.12
CA THR A 7 17.16 -3.48 -0.99
C THR A 7 16.46 -4.62 -1.71
N LYS A 8 15.66 -5.44 -1.02
CA LYS A 8 14.94 -6.57 -1.63
C LYS A 8 13.72 -6.13 -2.46
N ILE A 9 13.03 -5.07 -2.06
CA ILE A 9 11.78 -4.63 -2.72
C ILE A 9 12.03 -3.63 -3.85
N GLY A 10 13.00 -2.72 -3.68
CA GLY A 10 13.37 -1.74 -4.70
C GLY A 10 14.58 -2.13 -5.54
N ARG A 11 15.28 -3.23 -5.19
CA ARG A 11 16.58 -3.64 -5.78
C ARG A 11 17.65 -2.52 -5.81
N VAL A 12 17.51 -1.45 -5.02
CA VAL A 12 18.37 -0.27 -5.09
C VAL A 12 19.74 -0.55 -4.45
N ARG A 13 20.85 -0.32 -5.17
CA ARG A 13 22.22 -0.61 -4.70
C ARG A 13 22.73 0.37 -3.64
N ASN A 14 22.25 1.61 -3.62
CA ASN A 14 22.65 2.66 -2.66
C ASN A 14 21.43 3.34 -2.04
N ALA A 15 21.00 2.84 -0.88
CA ALA A 15 19.84 3.38 -0.15
C ALA A 15 20.11 4.73 0.54
N GLU A 16 21.39 5.09 0.75
CA GLU A 16 21.78 6.24 1.58
C GLU A 16 21.60 7.60 0.89
N ARG A 17 21.64 7.66 -0.45
CA ARG A 17 21.48 8.93 -1.20
C ARG A 17 20.06 9.24 -1.66
N SER A 18 19.14 8.26 -1.67
CA SER A 18 17.83 8.41 -2.33
C SER A 18 16.63 8.48 -1.37
N LEU A 19 16.80 8.16 -0.09
CA LEU A 19 15.69 7.92 0.84
C LEU A 19 15.83 8.61 2.20
N GLY A 20 16.41 9.82 2.24
CA GLY A 20 16.64 10.59 3.48
C GLY A 20 15.41 10.82 4.37
N CYS A 21 14.19 10.62 3.86
CA CYS A 21 12.95 10.69 4.64
C CYS A 21 12.09 9.42 4.60
N PHE A 22 12.54 8.34 3.94
CA PHE A 22 11.76 7.10 3.86
C PHE A 22 12.10 6.21 5.05
N ARG A 23 11.28 6.28 6.11
CA ARG A 23 11.43 5.38 7.27
C ARG A 23 11.32 3.93 6.77
N PRO A 24 12.36 3.08 6.91
CA PRO A 24 12.35 1.68 6.45
C PRO A 24 11.21 0.83 7.06
N SER A 25 10.60 1.32 8.14
CA SER A 25 9.43 0.70 8.77
C SER A 25 8.19 0.65 7.87
N TYR A 26 8.08 1.47 6.82
CA TYR A 26 6.88 1.48 5.96
C TYR A 26 6.70 0.20 5.16
N LEU A 27 7.79 -0.45 4.75
CA LEU A 27 7.73 -1.73 4.05
C LEU A 27 7.71 -2.93 5.00
N ASN A 28 8.22 -2.79 6.22
CA ASN A 28 7.99 -3.78 7.28
C ASN A 28 6.55 -3.74 7.83
N TRP A 29 5.76 -2.69 7.52
CA TRP A 29 4.34 -2.57 7.86
C TRP A 29 3.45 -3.42 6.95
N LEU A 30 3.95 -3.86 5.79
CA LEU A 30 3.31 -4.84 4.91
C LEU A 30 3.43 -6.27 5.48
N GLY A 31 3.13 -6.43 6.77
CA GLY A 31 2.93 -7.77 7.33
C GLY A 31 1.85 -8.51 6.51
N PRO A 32 1.98 -9.82 6.31
CA PRO A 32 1.03 -10.61 5.52
C PRO A 32 -0.38 -10.59 6.12
N GLU A 33 -0.50 -10.25 7.41
CA GLU A 33 -1.76 -10.33 8.14
C GLU A 33 -2.49 -8.98 8.19
N PRO A 34 -3.82 -8.99 7.96
CA PRO A 34 -4.66 -7.82 8.20
C PRO A 34 -4.46 -7.30 9.62
N LYS A 35 -4.36 -5.98 9.80
CA LYS A 35 -4.31 -5.43 11.15
C LYS A 35 -5.65 -5.63 11.83
N PRO A 36 -5.71 -6.31 13.00
CA PRO A 36 -6.94 -6.41 13.74
C PRO A 36 -7.43 -5.01 14.08
N ARG A 37 -8.71 -4.74 13.83
CA ARG A 37 -9.34 -3.48 14.23
C ARG A 37 -9.39 -3.47 15.75
N ALA A 38 -8.67 -2.54 16.38
CA ALA A 38 -8.76 -2.38 17.83
C ALA A 38 -10.21 -2.07 18.23
N ASP A 39 -10.70 -2.72 19.27
CA ASP A 39 -12.06 -2.54 19.81
C ASP A 39 -12.45 -1.09 20.02
N LYS A 40 -11.50 -0.27 20.49
CA LYS A 40 -11.70 1.15 20.70
C LYS A 40 -12.03 1.92 19.42
N HIS A 41 -11.84 1.34 18.23
CA HIS A 41 -12.20 1.93 16.94
C HIS A 41 -13.58 1.48 16.44
N ASP A 42 -14.37 0.78 17.25
CA ASP A 42 -15.73 0.37 16.92
C ASP A 42 -16.69 1.57 17.03
N VAL A 43 -17.46 1.82 15.96
CA VAL A 43 -18.47 2.88 15.90
C VAL A 43 -19.52 2.67 17.00
N LYS A 44 -19.85 1.41 17.32
CA LYS A 44 -20.79 1.08 18.40
C LYS A 44 -20.31 1.50 19.79
N LYS A 45 -18.98 1.65 19.98
CA LYS A 45 -18.36 2.12 21.23
C LYS A 45 -18.20 3.65 21.28
N GLY A 46 -18.95 4.38 20.44
CA GLY A 46 -18.89 5.84 20.37
C GLY A 46 -17.66 6.36 19.65
N TYR A 47 -17.00 5.52 18.83
CA TYR A 47 -15.84 5.94 18.09
C TYR A 47 -16.21 6.86 16.91
N THR A 48 -16.25 8.17 17.16
CA THR A 48 -16.56 9.22 16.17
C THR A 48 -15.32 9.71 15.40
N LYS A 49 -14.12 9.37 15.89
CA LYS A 49 -12.86 9.97 15.45
C LYS A 49 -12.43 9.67 14.00
N HIS A 50 -12.95 8.62 13.36
CA HIS A 50 -12.40 8.15 12.06
C HIS A 50 -13.23 8.49 10.83
N ASN A 51 -14.49 8.87 10.98
CA ASN A 51 -15.27 9.26 9.81
C ASN A 51 -15.24 10.78 9.60
N TRP A 52 -15.15 11.58 10.67
CA TRP A 52 -15.31 13.04 10.59
C TRP A 52 -14.15 13.82 11.27
N ASP A 53 -13.49 13.27 12.30
CA ASP A 53 -12.36 13.96 12.95
C ASP A 53 -10.99 13.75 12.29
N GLY A 54 -10.93 13.88 10.97
CA GLY A 54 -9.73 14.38 10.29
C GLY A 54 -9.39 15.83 10.68
N HIS A 55 -9.85 16.30 11.84
CA HIS A 55 -10.32 17.67 12.07
C HIS A 55 -9.24 18.69 12.33
N ARG A 56 -7.97 18.28 12.43
CA ARG A 56 -6.86 19.23 12.47
C ARG A 56 -5.63 18.64 11.81
N PHE A 57 -5.74 18.23 10.54
CA PHE A 57 -4.55 18.39 9.70
C PHE A 57 -4.43 19.91 9.49
N PRO A 58 -3.54 20.63 10.20
CA PRO A 58 -3.56 22.07 10.17
C PRO A 58 -2.99 22.53 8.83
N LEU A 59 -3.82 22.52 7.80
CA LEU A 59 -3.40 22.62 6.42
C LEU A 59 -2.59 23.89 6.17
N ARG A 60 -2.91 24.98 6.88
CA ARG A 60 -2.13 26.23 6.87
C ARG A 60 -0.68 26.02 7.34
N PHE A 61 -0.48 25.41 8.51
CA PHE A 61 0.87 25.13 9.03
C PHE A 61 1.59 24.06 8.19
N ALA A 62 0.85 23.05 7.71
CA ALA A 62 1.40 22.03 6.83
C ALA A 62 1.86 22.62 5.49
N ARG A 63 1.11 23.56 4.89
CA ARG A 63 1.51 24.30 3.69
C ARG A 63 2.75 25.13 3.93
N LEU A 64 2.85 25.81 5.08
CA LEU A 64 4.04 26.57 5.46
C LEU A 64 5.27 25.67 5.65
N ALA A 65 5.09 24.47 6.21
CA ALA A 65 6.17 23.49 6.30
C ALA A 65 6.56 22.94 4.92
N ALA A 66 5.58 22.64 4.06
CA ALA A 66 5.81 22.16 2.70
C ALA A 66 6.52 23.21 1.83
N SER A 67 6.15 24.49 1.93
CA SER A 67 6.82 25.57 1.20
C SER A 67 8.27 25.76 1.65
N ARG A 68 8.56 25.58 2.95
CA ARG A 68 9.95 25.56 3.44
C ARG A 68 10.75 24.41 2.86
N LEU A 69 10.17 23.21 2.77
CA LEU A 69 10.84 22.06 2.15
C LEU A 69 11.11 22.30 0.66
N LEU A 70 10.14 22.89 -0.06
CA LEU A 70 10.29 23.24 -1.47
C LEU A 70 11.45 24.22 -1.71
N ASN A 71 11.58 25.23 -0.85
CA ASN A 71 12.53 26.32 -1.06
C ASN A 71 13.90 26.08 -0.42
N PHE A 72 13.97 25.34 0.70
CA PHE A 72 15.16 25.30 1.55
C PHE A 72 15.63 23.89 1.93
N GLY A 73 14.89 22.85 1.55
CA GLY A 73 15.27 21.48 1.91
C GLY A 73 15.44 21.27 3.41
N ARG A 74 16.06 20.15 3.78
CA ARG A 74 16.50 19.91 5.17
C ARG A 74 18.00 20.20 5.36
N ASP A 75 18.78 19.97 4.32
CA ASP A 75 20.25 20.08 4.32
C ASP A 75 20.73 21.07 3.23
N GLY A 76 19.89 22.05 2.87
CA GLY A 76 20.13 22.99 1.76
C GLY A 76 19.78 22.44 0.37
N THR A 77 19.48 21.14 0.28
CA THR A 77 19.10 20.42 -0.95
C THR A 77 17.65 20.71 -1.34
N SER A 78 17.43 21.27 -2.53
CA SER A 78 16.08 21.53 -3.06
C SER A 78 15.30 20.23 -3.29
N LEU A 79 13.96 20.26 -3.19
CA LEU A 79 13.13 19.09 -3.54
C LEU A 79 13.30 18.65 -4.99
N GLN A 80 13.72 19.56 -5.87
CA GLN A 80 13.99 19.27 -7.29
C GLN A 80 15.20 18.34 -7.49
N GLU A 81 16.10 18.25 -6.51
CA GLU A 81 17.26 17.36 -6.58
C GLU A 81 16.91 15.91 -6.23
N TYR A 82 15.74 15.68 -5.64
CA TYR A 82 15.25 14.33 -5.41
C TYR A 82 14.60 13.78 -6.67
N ALA A 83 15.01 12.58 -7.08
CA ALA A 83 14.42 11.92 -8.25
C ALA A 83 12.91 11.65 -8.09
N ILE A 84 12.44 11.50 -6.85
CA ILE A 84 11.02 11.35 -6.50
C ILE A 84 10.74 11.76 -5.06
N VAL A 85 9.62 12.44 -4.82
CA VAL A 85 9.11 12.79 -3.50
C VAL A 85 7.85 11.97 -3.20
N VAL A 86 7.90 11.12 -2.17
CA VAL A 86 6.74 10.29 -1.79
C VAL A 86 5.93 10.98 -0.70
N LEU A 87 4.68 11.32 -1.01
CA LEU A 87 3.74 11.95 -0.09
C LEU A 87 2.77 10.92 0.48
N CYS A 88 2.76 10.76 1.80
CA CYS A 88 1.89 9.81 2.47
C CYS A 88 0.53 10.45 2.79
N GLY A 89 -0.48 10.17 1.99
CA GLY A 89 -1.86 10.60 2.20
C GLY A 89 -2.26 11.89 1.48
N ARG A 90 -3.58 12.02 1.25
CA ARG A 90 -4.18 13.12 0.47
C ARG A 90 -3.96 14.49 1.12
N ASN A 91 -4.06 14.58 2.45
CA ASN A 91 -3.87 15.85 3.17
C ASN A 91 -2.43 16.36 3.06
N VAL A 92 -1.45 15.45 3.07
CA VAL A 92 -0.04 15.81 2.81
C VAL A 92 0.09 16.32 1.37
N ALA A 93 -0.48 15.63 0.39
CA ALA A 93 -0.50 16.11 -1.00
C ALA A 93 -1.11 17.52 -1.15
N ALA A 94 -2.22 17.81 -0.45
CA ALA A 94 -2.82 19.14 -0.42
C ALA A 94 -1.92 20.21 0.22
N ALA A 95 -1.04 19.84 1.15
CA ALA A 95 -0.06 20.75 1.74
C ALA A 95 1.01 21.17 0.74
N PHE A 96 1.39 20.27 -0.18
CA PHE A 96 2.25 20.56 -1.33
C PHE A 96 1.49 21.21 -2.49
N GLY A 97 0.23 21.57 -2.31
CA GLY A 97 -0.61 22.24 -3.30
C GLY A 97 -1.10 21.34 -4.44
N LEU A 98 -0.86 20.03 -4.40
CA LEU A 98 -1.24 19.12 -5.48
C LEU A 98 -2.76 19.02 -5.65
N LYS A 99 -3.21 18.75 -6.88
CA LYS A 99 -4.65 18.58 -7.16
C LYS A 99 -5.13 17.28 -6.54
N LEU A 100 -6.08 17.37 -5.62
CA LEU A 100 -6.61 16.18 -4.94
C LEU A 100 -7.33 15.26 -5.91
N ARG A 101 -6.90 13.99 -5.94
CA ARG A 101 -7.59 12.92 -6.64
C ARG A 101 -8.49 12.11 -5.70
N PRO A 102 -9.54 11.45 -6.22
CA PRO A 102 -10.44 10.63 -5.41
C PRO A 102 -9.75 9.39 -4.83
N PHE A 103 -8.71 8.87 -5.49
CA PHE A 103 -8.05 7.61 -5.13
C PHE A 103 -6.54 7.77 -4.99
N VAL A 104 -5.94 6.91 -4.15
CA VAL A 104 -4.49 6.68 -4.02
C VAL A 104 -4.17 5.24 -4.44
N PRO A 105 -2.95 4.95 -4.93
CA PRO A 105 -1.87 5.90 -5.22
C PRO A 105 -2.09 6.70 -6.51
N TRP A 106 -1.40 7.83 -6.66
CA TRP A 106 -1.25 8.54 -7.94
C TRP A 106 0.10 9.25 -8.03
N ALA A 107 0.56 9.53 -9.25
CA ALA A 107 1.74 10.33 -9.50
C ALA A 107 1.37 11.67 -10.15
N GLU A 108 2.15 12.70 -9.88
CA GLU A 108 1.97 14.06 -10.41
C GLU A 108 3.32 14.75 -10.45
N GLU A 109 3.66 15.40 -11.57
CA GLU A 109 4.83 16.27 -11.67
C GLU A 109 4.37 17.72 -11.58
N ARG A 110 5.04 18.50 -10.73
CA ARG A 110 4.73 19.91 -10.54
C ARG A 110 6.00 20.69 -10.21
N ASP A 111 6.22 21.79 -10.90
CA ASP A 111 7.35 22.69 -10.68
C ASP A 111 8.72 21.95 -10.76
N GLY A 112 8.82 20.97 -11.67
CA GLY A 112 9.99 20.11 -11.87
C GLY A 112 10.17 19.00 -10.82
N VAL A 113 9.28 18.91 -9.84
CA VAL A 113 9.33 17.88 -8.78
C VAL A 113 8.34 16.76 -9.10
N ARG A 114 8.83 15.51 -9.11
CA ARG A 114 8.01 14.32 -9.30
C ARG A 114 7.46 13.82 -7.97
N TYR A 115 6.15 13.88 -7.80
CA TYR A 115 5.48 13.40 -6.60
C TYR A 115 4.81 12.05 -6.84
N LEU A 116 4.92 11.17 -5.85
CA LEU A 116 4.10 9.96 -5.74
C LEU A 116 3.30 10.03 -4.46
N VAL A 117 1.98 10.13 -4.58
CA VAL A 117 1.07 10.14 -3.44
C VAL A 117 0.63 8.72 -3.13
N MET A 118 0.90 8.28 -1.91
CA MET A 118 0.64 6.94 -1.41
C MET A 118 -0.47 6.95 -0.34
N PRO A 119 -1.13 5.81 -0.06
CA PRO A 119 -2.02 5.71 1.08
C PRO A 119 -1.31 6.09 2.39
N HIS A 120 -1.99 6.81 3.27
CA HIS A 120 -1.41 7.22 4.55
C HIS A 120 -1.09 5.98 5.41
N PRO A 121 0.09 5.87 6.04
CA PRO A 121 0.53 4.66 6.74
C PRO A 121 -0.07 4.49 8.14
N SER A 122 -0.84 5.47 8.64
CA SER A 122 -1.48 5.33 9.96
C SER A 122 -2.42 4.12 10.00
N GLY A 123 -2.57 3.51 11.19
CA GLY A 123 -3.52 2.42 11.42
C GLY A 123 -5.00 2.81 11.23
N VAL A 124 -5.26 4.09 10.96
CA VAL A 124 -6.57 4.63 10.60
C VAL A 124 -6.89 4.40 9.13
N SER A 125 -5.87 4.36 8.26
CA SER A 125 -6.09 4.09 6.84
C SER A 125 -6.31 2.59 6.63
N HIS A 126 -7.56 2.21 6.38
CA HIS A 126 -7.91 0.84 6.04
C HIS A 126 -7.44 0.42 4.63
N LEU A 127 -6.92 1.34 3.82
CA LEU A 127 -6.40 1.04 2.47
C LEU A 127 -5.25 0.04 2.50
N TRP A 128 -4.45 0.03 3.57
CA TRP A 128 -3.40 -0.97 3.72
C TRP A 128 -3.92 -2.35 4.13
N ASN A 129 -5.18 -2.47 4.60
CA ASN A 129 -5.79 -3.77 4.91
C ASN A 129 -6.38 -4.43 3.65
N ASP A 130 -6.76 -3.66 2.63
CA ASP A 130 -7.22 -4.18 1.36
C ASP A 130 -6.05 -4.67 0.48
N ALA A 131 -6.11 -5.94 0.05
CA ALA A 131 -5.03 -6.56 -0.72
C ALA A 131 -4.82 -5.89 -2.09
N VAL A 132 -5.90 -5.47 -2.75
CA VAL A 132 -5.85 -4.82 -4.05
C VAL A 132 -5.16 -3.46 -3.92
N CYS A 133 -5.53 -2.67 -2.91
CA CYS A 133 -4.91 -1.38 -2.60
C CYS A 133 -3.41 -1.53 -2.27
N ARG A 134 -3.03 -2.54 -1.48
CA ARG A 134 -1.61 -2.84 -1.22
C ARG A 134 -0.85 -3.13 -2.51
N HIS A 135 -1.35 -4.02 -3.35
CA HIS A 135 -0.69 -4.38 -4.60
C HIS A 135 -0.57 -3.17 -5.54
N ARG A 136 -1.62 -2.35 -5.66
CA ARG A 136 -1.60 -1.11 -6.43
C ARG A 136 -0.55 -0.12 -5.91
N ALA A 137 -0.47 0.06 -4.59
CA ALA A 137 0.53 0.91 -3.96
C ALA A 137 1.97 0.42 -4.26
N ILE A 138 2.22 -0.90 -4.12
CA ILE A 138 3.52 -1.50 -4.42
C ILE A 138 3.87 -1.34 -5.91
N ALA A 139 2.93 -1.59 -6.81
CA ALA A 139 3.13 -1.46 -8.25
C ALA A 139 3.43 0.00 -8.65
N ALA A 140 2.66 0.96 -8.14
CA ALA A 140 2.88 2.38 -8.39
C ALA A 140 4.24 2.85 -7.87
N PHE A 141 4.64 2.40 -6.68
CA PHE A 141 5.96 2.72 -6.14
C PHE A 141 7.09 2.16 -7.01
N ARG A 142 6.98 0.91 -7.47
CA ARG A 142 7.96 0.31 -8.37
C ARG A 142 8.05 1.04 -9.71
N ALA A 143 6.92 1.34 -10.33
CA ALA A 143 6.86 2.08 -11.58
C ALA A 143 7.48 3.49 -11.43
N ALA A 144 7.23 4.15 -10.29
CA ALA A 144 7.81 5.47 -10.06
C ALA A 144 9.33 5.43 -9.84
N LEU A 145 9.86 4.37 -9.21
CA LEU A 145 11.31 4.13 -9.13
C LEU A 145 11.93 3.82 -10.50
N GLU A 146 11.22 3.09 -11.35
CA GLU A 146 11.64 2.80 -12.72
C GLU A 146 11.74 4.07 -13.56
N VAL A 147 10.68 4.91 -13.55
CA VAL A 147 10.67 6.21 -14.23
C VAL A 147 11.74 7.16 -13.68
N ALA A 148 12.05 7.06 -12.39
CA ALA A 148 13.12 7.83 -11.75
C ALA A 148 14.54 7.32 -12.08
N GLY A 149 14.68 6.22 -12.84
CA GLY A 149 15.98 5.59 -13.11
C GLY A 149 16.66 5.00 -11.87
N LEU A 150 15.89 4.76 -10.81
CA LEU A 150 16.38 4.26 -9.52
C LEU A 150 16.27 2.74 -9.39
N GLN A 151 15.47 2.09 -10.24
CA GLN A 151 15.54 0.64 -10.34
C GLN A 151 16.85 0.23 -11.01
N PRO A 152 17.56 -0.79 -10.48
CA PRO A 152 18.62 -1.38 -11.27
C PRO A 152 18.01 -1.92 -12.56
N PRO A 153 18.78 -1.97 -13.66
CA PRO A 153 18.35 -2.65 -14.87
C PRO A 153 17.81 -4.01 -14.45
N THR A 154 16.52 -4.24 -14.72
CA THR A 154 15.86 -5.51 -14.44
C THR A 154 16.79 -6.56 -15.01
N ALA A 155 17.43 -7.35 -14.12
CA ALA A 155 18.33 -8.41 -14.55
C ALA A 155 17.62 -9.13 -15.68
N ALA A 156 18.30 -9.22 -16.84
CA ALA A 156 17.75 -9.78 -18.06
C ALA A 156 16.89 -10.98 -17.70
N PRO A 157 15.67 -11.11 -18.26
CA PRO A 157 14.72 -12.15 -17.87
C PRO A 157 15.51 -13.44 -17.71
N SER A 158 15.51 -13.98 -16.49
CA SER A 158 16.18 -15.25 -16.24
C SER A 158 15.73 -16.18 -17.36
N PRO A 159 16.65 -16.88 -18.06
CA PRO A 159 16.25 -17.84 -19.08
C PRO A 159 15.13 -18.69 -18.46
N PRO A 160 14.02 -18.91 -19.21
CA PRO A 160 12.84 -19.55 -18.67
C PRO A 160 13.29 -20.77 -17.88
N LEU A 161 13.01 -20.77 -16.57
CA LEU A 161 13.28 -21.91 -15.70
C LEU A 161 12.74 -23.12 -16.44
N ALA A 162 13.64 -23.97 -16.93
CA ALA A 162 13.27 -25.18 -17.64
C ALA A 162 12.26 -25.89 -16.74
N LEU A 163 11.01 -25.98 -17.21
CA LEU A 163 9.97 -26.70 -16.51
C LEU A 163 10.54 -28.08 -16.22
N PRO A 164 10.60 -28.54 -14.96
CA PRO A 164 11.02 -29.90 -14.69
C PRO A 164 10.07 -30.82 -15.45
N GLN A 165 10.55 -31.41 -16.54
CA GLN A 165 9.76 -32.25 -17.45
C GLN A 165 9.36 -33.60 -16.81
N ASN A 166 9.68 -33.82 -15.54
CA ASN A 166 9.41 -35.07 -14.84
C ASN A 166 8.84 -34.78 -13.44
N LEU A 167 7.55 -34.45 -13.39
CA LEU A 167 6.77 -34.71 -12.18
C LEU A 167 6.16 -36.12 -12.33
N PRO A 168 6.51 -37.10 -11.48
CA PRO A 168 5.84 -38.39 -11.49
C PRO A 168 4.35 -38.19 -11.21
N ALA A 169 3.52 -38.79 -12.06
CA ALA A 169 2.07 -38.70 -12.03
C ALA A 169 1.52 -39.08 -10.64
N THR A 170 1.09 -38.08 -9.87
CA THR A 170 0.30 -38.29 -8.64
C THR A 170 -1.18 -38.43 -9.01
N GLU A 171 -1.49 -39.52 -9.72
CA GLU A 171 -2.84 -39.90 -10.15
C GLU A 171 -3.72 -40.44 -8.98
N LYS A 172 -3.21 -40.48 -7.75
CA LYS A 172 -3.90 -41.16 -6.63
C LYS A 172 -4.80 -40.30 -5.76
N LEU A 173 -4.85 -38.97 -5.91
CA LEU A 173 -5.69 -38.12 -5.02
C LEU A 173 -7.04 -37.69 -5.60
N ARG A 174 -7.35 -38.03 -6.87
CA ARG A 174 -8.60 -37.60 -7.52
C ARG A 174 -9.79 -38.54 -7.31
N ARG A 175 -9.57 -39.77 -6.82
CA ARG A 175 -10.66 -40.75 -6.58
C ARG A 175 -11.39 -40.63 -5.24
N LYS A 176 -10.91 -39.82 -4.28
CA LYS A 176 -11.51 -39.79 -2.92
C LYS A 176 -12.51 -38.66 -2.67
N ARG A 177 -12.70 -37.72 -3.60
CA ARG A 177 -13.64 -36.58 -3.44
C ARG A 177 -14.99 -36.73 -4.15
N ARG A 178 -15.23 -37.83 -4.87
CA ARG A 178 -16.50 -38.07 -5.59
C ARG A 178 -17.54 -38.91 -4.83
N ARG A 179 -17.28 -39.29 -3.56
CA ARG A 179 -18.22 -40.10 -2.75
C ARG A 179 -18.86 -39.37 -1.57
N LYS A 180 -18.80 -38.04 -1.50
CA LYS A 180 -19.33 -37.29 -0.35
C LYS A 180 -20.27 -36.14 -0.73
N CYS A 181 -21.07 -36.33 -1.79
CA CYS A 181 -22.10 -35.38 -2.21
C CYS A 181 -23.52 -35.97 -2.29
N ASP A 182 -23.74 -37.23 -1.89
CA ASP A 182 -25.06 -37.88 -2.03
C ASP A 182 -25.84 -38.10 -0.72
N GLU A 183 -25.41 -37.56 0.43
CA GLU A 183 -26.19 -37.71 1.67
C GLU A 183 -26.42 -36.33 2.32
N GLY A 184 -27.66 -35.82 2.20
CA GLY A 184 -28.07 -34.62 2.90
C GLY A 184 -29.27 -33.85 2.34
N SER A 185 -30.17 -34.48 1.58
CA SER A 185 -31.51 -33.95 1.32
C SER A 185 -32.38 -34.17 2.56
N GLY A 186 -32.32 -33.24 3.52
CA GLY A 186 -33.19 -33.21 4.69
C GLY A 186 -34.01 -31.93 4.69
N ALA A 187 -35.27 -32.06 4.26
CA ALA A 187 -36.30 -31.03 4.28
C ALA A 187 -36.63 -30.58 5.72
N ALA A 188 -36.89 -29.29 5.90
CA ALA A 188 -37.74 -28.79 6.98
C ALA A 188 -38.32 -27.42 6.59
N ASP A 189 -39.60 -27.44 6.21
CA ASP A 189 -40.52 -26.30 6.14
C ASP A 189 -40.74 -25.72 7.55
N PRO A 190 -40.69 -24.39 7.73
CA PRO A 190 -41.37 -23.74 8.84
C PRO A 190 -42.61 -22.99 8.35
N GLN A 191 -43.77 -23.49 8.79
CA GLN A 191 -45.07 -22.84 8.69
C GLN A 191 -45.07 -21.40 9.20
N ALA A 192 -45.63 -20.50 8.40
CA ALA A 192 -45.97 -19.15 8.80
C ALA A 192 -47.25 -19.16 9.68
N LYS A 193 -47.15 -18.60 10.89
CA LYS A 193 -48.29 -18.21 11.73
C LYS A 193 -48.58 -16.73 11.50
N VAL A 194 -49.77 -16.43 10.97
CA VAL A 194 -50.35 -15.07 10.92
C VAL A 194 -51.28 -14.94 12.13
N PRO A 195 -51.11 -13.95 13.02
CA PRO A 195 -52.11 -13.61 14.01
C PRO A 195 -53.13 -12.59 13.48
N SER A 196 -54.39 -12.82 13.81
CA SER A 196 -55.54 -11.92 13.64
C SER A 196 -55.53 -10.76 14.63
#